data_AF-A0A2A7REZ9-F1
#
_entry.id   AF-A0A2A7REZ9-F1
#
_cell.length_a   1.000
_cell.length_b   1.000
_cell.length_c   1.000
_cell.angle_alpha   90.00
_cell.angle_beta   90.00
_cell.angle_gamma   90.00
#
_symmetry.space_group_name_H-M   'P 1'
#
loop_
_entity.id
_entity.type
_entity.pdbx_description
1 polymer ?
#
loop_
_entity_poly.entity_id
_entity_poly.type
_entity_poly.pdbx_seq_one_letter_code
_entity_poly.pdbx_strand_id
1 'polypeptide(L)'
;SGRNDILVDGKKFSGNAMYSRNGKTFSHGTLMLDVDLSVVADALHVAKDKIASKGIKSVRSRVTNLRPYLDEKYQDIDVPTFRNELIKGLFHVDDLEEIKDKQYMVTPEDQKEIDKIYEQYYNNWD
;
A
#
# COMPACT_ATOMS: atom_id res chain seq x y z
N SER A 1 11.10 -1.17 -14.80
CA SER A 1 10.00 -0.78 -13.92
C SER A 1 8.71 -0.71 -14.71
N GLY A 2 7.57 -1.02 -14.10
CA GLY A 2 6.26 -0.68 -14.65
C GLY A 2 5.95 0.81 -14.48
N ARG A 3 4.91 1.30 -15.17
CA ARG A 3 4.44 2.71 -15.10
C ARG A 3 4.07 3.16 -13.67
N ASN A 4 3.77 2.22 -12.76
CA ASN A 4 3.20 2.53 -11.45
C ASN A 4 4.03 1.98 -10.27
N ASP A 5 5.28 1.58 -10.50
CA ASP A 5 6.15 1.07 -9.42
C ASP A 5 6.98 2.22 -8.82
N ILE A 6 7.15 2.24 -7.50
CA ILE A 6 8.20 3.06 -6.85
C ILE A 6 9.35 2.14 -6.47
N LEU A 7 10.57 2.57 -6.82
CA LEU A 7 11.80 1.80 -6.67
C LEU A 7 12.78 2.48 -5.71
N VAL A 8 13.56 1.67 -5.00
CA VAL A 8 14.79 2.05 -4.28
C VAL A 8 15.89 1.08 -4.72
N ASP A 9 17.05 1.59 -5.11
CA ASP A 9 18.15 0.80 -5.68
C ASP A 9 17.72 -0.18 -6.78
N GLY A 10 16.81 0.26 -7.65
CA GLY A 10 16.26 -0.56 -8.73
C GLY A 10 15.29 -1.67 -8.30
N LYS A 11 15.01 -1.80 -6.99
CA LYS A 11 14.06 -2.76 -6.43
C LYS A 11 12.75 -2.06 -6.04
N LYS A 12 11.62 -2.67 -6.38
CA LYS A 12 10.27 -2.16 -6.11
C LYS A 12 9.91 -2.32 -4.64
N PHE A 13 9.50 -1.24 -3.99
CA PHE A 13 8.92 -1.28 -2.64
C PHE A 13 7.45 -0.83 -2.60
N SER A 14 6.92 -0.34 -3.72
CA SER A 14 5.55 0.16 -3.84
C SER A 14 4.97 -0.15 -5.21
N GLY A 15 3.69 -0.52 -5.25
CA GLY A 15 2.90 -0.53 -6.48
C GLY A 15 1.67 0.35 -6.34
N ASN A 16 1.42 1.19 -7.33
CA ASN A 16 0.28 2.10 -7.37
C ASN A 16 -0.75 1.69 -8.44
N ALA A 17 -1.99 2.05 -8.20
CA ALA A 17 -3.08 1.94 -9.16
C ALA A 17 -4.00 3.15 -9.02
N MET A 18 -4.64 3.51 -10.12
CA MET A 18 -5.54 4.66 -10.18
C MET A 18 -6.70 4.36 -11.13
N TYR A 19 -7.89 4.80 -10.78
CA TYR A 19 -9.03 4.83 -11.68
C TYR A 19 -9.85 6.11 -11.49
N SER A 20 -10.54 6.54 -12.53
CA SER A 20 -11.44 7.70 -12.49
C SER A 20 -12.87 7.28 -12.80
N ARG A 21 -13.83 7.69 -11.99
CA ARG A 21 -15.27 7.42 -12.19
C ARG A 21 -16.08 8.58 -11.63
N ASN A 22 -17.13 8.99 -12.35
CA ASN A 22 -18.07 10.03 -11.92
C ASN A 22 -17.39 11.33 -11.43
N GLY A 23 -16.36 11.78 -12.16
CA GLY A 23 -15.62 13.01 -11.81
C GLY A 23 -14.68 12.89 -10.60
N LYS A 24 -14.55 11.70 -9.98
CA LYS A 24 -13.61 11.44 -8.88
C LYS A 24 -12.49 10.53 -9.34
N THR A 25 -11.27 10.81 -8.87
CA THR A 25 -10.09 9.97 -9.10
C THR A 25 -9.73 9.27 -7.81
N PHE A 26 -9.66 7.93 -7.85
CA PHE A 26 -9.16 7.12 -6.77
C PHE A 26 -7.73 6.69 -7.10
N SER A 27 -6.79 7.10 -6.27
CA SER A 27 -5.38 6.70 -6.36
C SER A 27 -5.00 5.98 -5.08
N HIS A 28 -4.45 4.78 -5.19
CA HIS A 28 -4.03 3.99 -4.05
C HIS A 28 -2.78 3.19 -4.40
N GLY A 29 -2.13 2.68 -3.37
CA GLY A 29 -0.97 1.83 -3.54
C GLY A 29 -0.55 1.17 -2.25
N THR A 30 0.60 0.52 -2.32
CA THR A 30 1.21 -0.18 -1.19
C THR A 30 2.56 0.42 -0.86
N LEU A 31 2.99 0.30 0.40
CA LEU A 31 4.36 0.55 0.82
C LEU A 31 4.83 -0.66 1.63
N MET A 32 5.88 -1.32 1.18
CA MET A 32 6.45 -2.48 1.86
C MET A 32 7.45 -2.01 2.92
N LEU A 33 6.99 -1.72 4.14
CA LEU A 33 7.88 -1.33 5.23
C LEU A 33 8.77 -2.50 5.65
N ASP A 34 8.15 -3.60 6.07
CA ASP A 34 8.80 -4.84 6.48
C ASP A 34 7.84 -6.03 6.32
N VAL A 35 7.52 -6.39 5.08
CA VAL A 35 6.64 -7.53 4.79
C VAL A 35 7.45 -8.82 4.65
N ASP A 36 6.83 -9.96 4.98
CA ASP A 36 7.41 -11.27 4.69
C ASP A 36 7.35 -11.56 3.18
N LEU A 37 8.46 -11.30 2.50
CA LEU A 37 8.60 -11.51 1.06
C LEU A 37 8.59 -12.99 0.66
N SER A 38 8.72 -13.93 1.61
CA SER A 38 8.61 -15.37 1.30
C SER A 38 7.19 -15.75 0.91
N VAL A 39 6.19 -15.23 1.64
CA VAL A 39 4.76 -15.50 1.42
C VAL A 39 4.24 -14.82 0.16
N VAL A 40 4.79 -13.66 -0.21
CA VAL A 40 4.37 -12.94 -1.43
C VAL A 40 4.56 -13.80 -2.68
N ALA A 41 5.62 -14.61 -2.73
CA ALA A 41 5.86 -15.51 -3.86
C ALA A 41 4.81 -16.64 -3.95
N ASP A 42 4.33 -17.11 -2.80
CA ASP A 42 3.39 -18.24 -2.71
C ASP A 42 1.94 -17.79 -2.94
N ALA A 43 1.58 -16.60 -2.45
CA ALA A 43 0.26 -16.00 -2.64
C ALA A 43 -0.02 -15.63 -4.11
N LEU A 44 1.02 -15.30 -4.87
CA LEU A 44 0.89 -14.94 -6.28
C LEU A 44 0.95 -16.19 -7.15
N HIS A 45 -0.19 -16.88 -7.31
CA HIS A 45 -0.39 -17.85 -8.39
C HIS A 45 -0.47 -17.12 -9.74
N VAL A 46 0.69 -16.81 -10.31
CA VAL A 46 0.77 -16.16 -11.63
C VAL A 46 0.23 -17.12 -12.69
N ALA A 47 -0.73 -16.67 -13.51
CA ALA A 47 -1.22 -17.46 -14.65
C ALA A 47 -0.04 -17.92 -15.53
N LYS A 48 -0.09 -19.18 -16.01
CA LYS A 48 1.01 -19.83 -16.76
C LYS A 48 1.55 -18.99 -17.93
N ASP A 49 0.70 -18.20 -18.57
CA ASP A 49 1.06 -17.34 -19.70
C ASP A 49 2.01 -16.19 -19.32
N LYS A 50 1.93 -15.67 -18.09
CA LYS A 50 2.89 -14.69 -17.55
C LYS A 50 4.19 -15.35 -17.08
N ILE A 51 4.13 -16.63 -16.67
CA ILE A 51 5.31 -17.42 -16.25
C ILE A 51 6.20 -17.74 -17.45
N ALA A 52 5.62 -18.05 -18.62
CA ALA A 52 6.36 -18.37 -19.85
C ALA A 52 7.23 -17.21 -20.35
N SER A 53 6.84 -15.96 -20.10
CA SER A 53 7.57 -14.77 -20.55
C SER A 53 8.52 -14.19 -19.49
N LYS A 54 8.27 -14.39 -18.19
CA LYS A 54 9.12 -13.90 -17.09
C LYS A 54 9.07 -14.86 -15.89
N GLY A 55 10.03 -15.78 -15.79
CA GLY A 55 10.10 -16.80 -14.74
C GLY A 55 10.03 -16.25 -13.30
N ILE A 56 9.47 -17.06 -12.41
CA ILE A 56 9.19 -16.78 -10.98
C ILE A 56 10.43 -16.29 -10.22
N LYS A 57 11.64 -16.76 -10.60
CA LYS A 57 12.93 -16.26 -10.06
C LYS A 57 13.13 -14.75 -10.24
N SER A 58 12.47 -14.12 -11.22
CA SER A 58 12.57 -12.68 -11.45
C SER A 58 11.71 -11.83 -10.49
N VAL A 59 10.78 -12.38 -9.72
CA VAL A 59 9.95 -11.59 -8.80
C VAL A 59 10.68 -11.28 -7.49
N ARG A 60 11.32 -12.27 -6.85
CA ARG A 60 12.09 -12.09 -5.60
C ARG A 60 13.25 -11.10 -5.76
N SER A 61 13.89 -11.07 -6.93
CA SER A 61 14.99 -10.13 -7.22
C SER A 61 14.53 -8.70 -7.52
N ARG A 62 13.23 -8.46 -7.67
CA ARG A 62 12.67 -7.16 -8.08
C ARG A 62 11.94 -6.41 -6.98
N VAL A 63 11.69 -6.99 -5.81
CA VAL A 63 10.98 -6.33 -4.72
C VAL A 63 11.85 -6.21 -3.47
N THR A 64 11.57 -5.22 -2.63
CA THR A 64 12.29 -5.02 -1.37
C THR A 64 11.43 -4.31 -0.33
N ASN A 65 11.84 -4.43 0.93
CA ASN A 65 11.29 -3.68 2.05
C ASN A 65 12.01 -2.33 2.17
N LEU A 66 11.32 -1.32 2.69
CA LEU A 66 11.89 0.01 2.91
C LEU A 66 12.79 0.07 4.14
N ARG A 67 12.53 -0.73 5.18
CA ARG A 67 13.26 -0.64 6.46
C ARG A 67 14.79 -0.51 6.31
N PRO A 68 15.49 -1.32 5.49
CA PRO A 68 16.95 -1.20 5.33
C PRO A 68 17.42 0.09 4.65
N TYR A 69 16.51 0.83 4.03
CA TYR A 69 16.77 2.08 3.30
C TYR A 69 16.35 3.33 4.08
N LEU A 70 15.73 3.17 5.25
CA LEU A 70 15.37 4.28 6.12
C LEU A 70 16.58 4.72 6.96
N ASP A 71 16.61 5.99 7.34
CA ASP A 71 17.55 6.50 8.34
C ASP A 71 17.48 5.64 9.61
N GLU A 72 18.60 5.52 10.33
CA GLU A 72 18.73 4.67 11.53
C GLU A 72 17.59 4.89 12.55
N LYS A 73 17.19 6.16 12.78
CA LYS A 73 16.09 6.52 13.69
C LYS A 73 14.71 5.94 13.30
N TYR A 74 14.55 5.50 12.06
CA TYR A 74 13.30 4.97 11.52
C TYR A 74 13.38 3.47 11.21
N GLN A 75 14.50 2.79 11.49
CA GLN A 75 14.61 1.37 11.14
C GLN A 75 13.79 0.47 12.07
N ASP A 76 13.65 0.84 13.34
CA ASP A 76 12.95 0.02 14.34
C ASP A 76 11.49 0.43 14.57
N ILE A 77 10.93 1.26 13.69
CA ILE A 77 9.53 1.69 13.82
C ILE A 77 8.57 0.61 13.31
N ASP A 78 7.38 0.62 13.89
CA ASP A 78 6.26 -0.20 13.46
C ASP A 78 5.45 0.48 12.32
N VAL A 79 4.49 -0.25 11.77
CA VAL A 79 3.64 0.26 10.67
C VAL A 79 2.80 1.47 11.10
N PRO A 80 2.14 1.50 12.27
CA PRO A 80 1.45 2.70 12.75
C PRO A 80 2.34 3.94 12.85
N THR A 81 3.56 3.80 13.38
CA THR A 81 4.52 4.92 13.50
C THR A 81 4.97 5.37 12.12
N PHE A 82 5.32 4.44 11.22
CA PHE A 82 5.67 4.77 9.84
C PHE A 82 4.55 5.53 9.11
N ARG A 83 3.29 5.08 9.27
CA ARG A 83 2.11 5.79 8.73
C ARG A 83 2.03 7.21 9.29
N ASN A 84 2.23 7.40 10.59
CA ASN A 84 2.16 8.71 11.22
C ASN A 84 3.27 9.64 10.70
N GLU A 85 4.50 9.16 10.53
CA GLU A 85 5.60 9.92 9.91
C GLU A 85 5.27 10.36 8.48
N LEU A 86 4.64 9.50 7.68
CA LEU A 86 4.19 9.85 6.33
C LEU A 86 3.12 10.94 6.34
N ILE A 87 2.14 10.86 7.25
CA ILE A 87 1.06 11.86 7.37
C ILE A 87 1.67 13.21 7.79
N LYS A 88 2.56 13.21 8.78
CA LYS A 88 3.30 14.40 9.21
C LYS A 88 4.05 15.05 8.05
N GLY A 89 4.80 14.25 7.26
CA GLY A 89 5.50 14.73 6.07
C GLY A 89 4.57 15.27 4.98
N LEU A 90 3.39 14.66 4.78
CA LEU A 90 2.40 15.11 3.79
C LEU A 90 1.76 16.44 4.16
N PHE A 91 1.48 16.65 5.45
CA PHE A 91 0.86 17.88 5.95
C PHE A 91 1.86 18.94 6.41
N HIS A 92 3.15 18.63 6.40
CA HIS A 92 4.23 19.49 6.88
C HIS A 92 4.05 19.93 8.35
N VAL A 93 3.75 18.96 9.21
CA VAL A 93 3.55 19.16 10.66
C VAL A 93 4.46 18.24 11.47
N ASP A 94 4.77 18.63 12.71
CA ASP A 94 5.60 17.84 13.62
C ASP A 94 4.75 16.95 14.55
N ASP A 95 3.49 17.35 14.79
CA ASP A 95 2.50 16.61 15.58
C ASP A 95 1.20 16.39 14.78
N LEU A 96 0.61 15.19 14.90
CA LEU A 96 -0.68 14.89 14.28
C LEU A 96 -1.84 15.67 14.91
N GLU A 97 -1.71 16.13 16.15
CA GLU A 97 -2.74 16.96 16.79
C GLU A 97 -2.93 18.30 16.06
N GLU A 98 -1.91 18.80 15.33
CA GLU A 98 -2.00 20.03 14.52
C GLU A 98 -2.98 19.91 13.34
N ILE A 99 -3.28 18.69 12.91
CA ILE A 99 -4.18 18.39 11.78
C ILE A 99 -5.39 17.55 12.21
N LYS A 100 -5.70 17.52 13.50
CA LYS A 100 -6.83 16.78 14.04
C LYS A 100 -8.17 17.20 13.42
N ASP A 101 -8.30 18.48 13.06
CA ASP A 101 -9.47 19.02 12.37
C ASP A 101 -9.65 18.47 10.95
N LYS A 102 -8.60 17.90 10.35
CA LYS A 102 -8.63 17.27 9.01
C LYS A 102 -9.10 15.81 9.05
N GLN A 103 -9.15 15.19 10.23
CA GLN A 103 -9.56 13.80 10.36
C GLN A 103 -11.08 13.68 10.12
N TYR A 104 -11.48 12.91 9.12
CA TYR A 104 -12.88 12.52 8.97
C TYR A 104 -13.22 11.42 9.97
N MET A 105 -14.16 11.69 10.86
CA MET A 105 -14.67 10.72 11.83
C MET A 105 -15.83 9.96 11.18
N VAL A 106 -15.62 8.67 10.92
CA VAL A 106 -16.67 7.79 10.38
C VAL A 106 -17.84 7.76 11.36
N THR A 107 -19.01 8.18 10.90
CA THR A 107 -20.23 8.19 11.71
C THR A 107 -20.85 6.78 11.76
N PRO A 108 -21.74 6.48 12.72
CA PRO A 108 -22.50 5.23 12.73
C PRO A 108 -23.30 5.01 11.43
N GLU A 109 -23.82 6.08 10.84
CA GLU A 109 -24.51 6.07 9.56
C GLU A 109 -23.56 5.72 8.41
N ASP A 110 -22.37 6.32 8.35
CA ASP A 110 -21.34 5.98 7.37
C ASP A 110 -20.94 4.51 7.49
N GLN A 111 -20.72 4.03 8.72
CA GLN A 111 -20.34 2.63 8.98
C GLN A 111 -21.39 1.66 8.45
N LYS A 112 -22.68 1.96 8.67
CA LYS A 112 -23.77 1.14 8.14
C LYS A 112 -23.76 1.05 6.61
N GLU A 113 -23.47 2.14 5.91
CA GLU A 113 -23.36 2.11 4.45
C GLU A 113 -22.06 1.44 3.97
N ILE A 114 -20.95 1.60 4.69
CA ILE A 114 -19.70 0.88 4.43
C ILE A 114 -19.92 -0.63 4.55
N ASP A 115 -20.60 -1.09 5.60
CA ASP A 115 -20.89 -2.49 5.84
C ASP A 115 -21.77 -3.09 4.74
N LYS A 116 -22.77 -2.34 4.25
CA LYS A 116 -23.57 -2.77 3.09
C LYS A 116 -22.72 -2.94 1.83
N ILE A 117 -21.81 -2.01 1.55
CA ILE A 117 -20.90 -2.10 0.40
C ILE A 117 -19.96 -3.30 0.58
N TYR A 118 -19.47 -3.54 1.79
CA TYR A 118 -18.64 -4.70 2.12
C TYR A 118 -19.36 -6.00 1.80
N GLU A 119 -20.57 -6.21 2.31
CA GLU A 119 -21.35 -7.43 2.03
C GLU A 119 -21.76 -7.56 0.57
N GLN A 120 -22.05 -6.45 -0.11
CA GLN A 120 -22.48 -6.48 -1.50
C GLN A 120 -21.33 -6.83 -2.46
N TYR A 121 -20.12 -6.34 -2.21
CA TYR A 121 -19.03 -6.35 -3.19
C TYR A 121 -17.72 -6.98 -2.72
N TYR A 122 -17.31 -6.78 -1.47
CA TYR A 122 -15.97 -7.18 -1.01
C TYR A 122 -15.96 -8.53 -0.28
N ASN A 123 -17.08 -8.90 0.34
CA ASN A 123 -17.32 -10.19 1.00
C ASN A 123 -18.33 -11.07 0.23
N ASN A 124 -18.53 -10.76 -1.05
CA ASN A 124 -19.41 -11.51 -1.93
C ASN A 124 -18.56 -12.29 -2.94
N TRP A 125 -18.89 -13.56 -3.15
CA TRP A 125 -18.22 -14.44 -4.12
C TRP A 125 -18.77 -14.30 -5.54
N ASP A 126 -20.00 -13.80 -5.68
CA ASP A 126 -20.68 -13.55 -6.96
C ASP A 126 -20.25 -12.22 -7.58
#